data_AF-A0A6C1PNY1-F1
#
_entry.id   AF-A0A6C1PNY1-F1
#
_cell.length_a   1.000
_cell.length_b   1.000
_cell.length_c   1.000
_cell.angle_alpha   90.00
_cell.angle_beta   90.00
_cell.angle_gamma   90.00
#
_symmetry.space_group_name_H-M   'P 1'
#
loop_
_entity.id
_entity.type
_entity.pdbx_description
1 polymer ?
#
loop_
_entity_poly.entity_id
_entity_poly.type
_entity_poly.pdbx_seq_one_letter_code
_entity_poly.pdbx_strand_id
1 'polypeptide(L)'
;NYFEELVVAQRVYILETPLFRVRNKNVTRYCYTAKERDHALTEISSPEVTRFKGLGEISPKEFGQFIGDDIRLVAVNVKSIKGIQETLEFYMGKNTPERREFIMENLI
;
A
#
# COMPACT_ATOMS: atom_id res chain seq x y z
N ASN A 1 -9.75 -20.61 -7.34
CA ASN A 1 -9.32 -19.99 -6.07
C ASN A 1 -8.89 -21.06 -5.10
N TYR A 2 -7.73 -20.91 -4.45
CA TYR A 2 -7.08 -22.01 -3.73
C TYR A 2 -7.04 -21.85 -2.20
N PHE A 3 -7.07 -20.63 -1.65
CA PHE A 3 -6.84 -20.39 -0.20
C PHE A 3 -7.82 -19.39 0.44
N GLU A 4 -9.10 -19.47 0.09
CA GLU A 4 -10.13 -18.59 0.67
C GLU A 4 -10.21 -18.69 2.19
N GLU A 5 -10.01 -19.90 2.73
CA GLU A 5 -10.02 -20.16 4.17
C GLU A 5 -9.00 -19.32 4.95
N LEU A 6 -7.84 -18.99 4.36
CA LEU A 6 -6.84 -18.15 5.03
C LEU A 6 -7.34 -16.71 5.22
N VAL A 7 -8.11 -16.20 4.26
CA VAL A 7 -8.68 -14.86 4.32
C VAL A 7 -9.82 -14.83 5.34
N VAL A 8 -10.71 -15.81 5.29
CA VAL A 8 -11.83 -15.94 6.25
C VAL A 8 -11.32 -16.12 7.69
N ALA A 9 -10.24 -16.89 7.86
CA ALA A 9 -9.59 -17.09 9.16
C ALA A 9 -8.73 -15.90 9.62
N GLN A 10 -8.75 -14.75 8.93
CA GLN A 10 -8.00 -13.54 9.25
C GLN A 10 -6.48 -13.77 9.37
N ARG A 11 -5.92 -14.59 8.48
CA ARG A 11 -4.50 -14.93 8.43
C ARG A 11 -3.73 -14.19 7.34
N VAL A 12 -4.39 -13.33 6.57
CA VAL A 12 -3.78 -12.60 5.45
C VAL A 12 -3.74 -11.11 5.76
N TYR A 13 -2.56 -10.53 5.59
CA TYR A 13 -2.28 -9.13 5.88
C TYR A 13 -1.47 -8.51 4.74
N ILE A 14 -1.68 -7.21 4.52
CA ILE A 14 -0.86 -6.38 3.65
C ILE A 14 0.03 -5.52 4.55
N LEU A 15 1.35 -5.66 4.39
CA LEU A 15 2.30 -4.76 5.04
C LEU A 15 2.32 -3.45 4.29
N GLU A 16 1.97 -2.37 4.99
CA GLU A 16 2.14 -1.02 4.47
C GLU A 16 3.57 -0.55 4.68
N THR A 17 4.16 -0.01 3.62
CA THR A 17 5.50 0.59 3.63
C THR A 17 5.40 2.08 3.32
N PRO A 18 6.31 2.91 3.83
CA PRO A 18 6.25 4.35 3.58
C PRO A 18 6.39 4.66 2.09
N LEU A 19 5.66 5.68 1.63
CA LEU A 19 5.72 6.17 0.25
C LEU A 19 6.80 7.25 0.09
N PHE A 20 7.14 7.93 1.17
CA PHE A 20 8.13 9.00 1.17
C PHE A 20 9.06 8.91 2.37
N ARG A 21 10.27 9.43 2.20
CA ARG A 21 11.20 9.75 3.28
C ARG A 21 11.54 11.22 3.20
N VAL A 22 11.30 11.94 4.29
CA VAL A 22 11.68 13.35 4.45
C VAL A 22 12.77 13.42 5.50
N ARG A 23 13.94 13.94 5.16
CA ARG A 23 15.08 13.95 6.09
C ARG A 23 15.98 15.16 5.94
N ASN A 24 16.76 15.43 6.98
CA ASN A 24 17.96 16.26 6.90
C ASN A 24 19.11 15.54 7.63
N LYS A 25 20.16 16.28 8.02
CA LYS A 25 21.32 15.71 8.74
C LYS A 25 20.97 15.16 10.13
N ASN A 26 19.92 15.68 10.77
CA ASN A 26 19.60 15.40 12.17
C ASN A 26 18.36 14.48 12.31
N VAL A 27 17.38 14.64 11.43
CA VAL A 27 16.06 13.99 11.53
C VAL A 27 15.75 13.24 10.24
N THR A 28 15.21 12.03 10.35
CA THR A 28 14.65 11.25 9.24
C THR A 28 13.23 10.86 9.58
N ARG A 29 12.31 11.02 8.63
CA ARG A 29 10.90 10.70 8.82
C ARG A 29 10.33 9.95 7.64
N TYR A 30 9.63 8.86 7.93
CA TYR A 30 8.93 8.05 6.97
C TYR A 30 7.46 8.45 6.92
N CYS A 31 6.96 8.72 5.72
CA CYS A 31 5.60 9.20 5.50
C CYS A 31 4.86 8.24 4.57
N TYR A 32 3.66 7.85 4.96
CA TYR A 32 2.80 6.88 4.28
C TYR A 32 1.78 7.56 3.35
N THR A 33 1.57 8.87 3.53
CA THR A 33 0.68 9.66 2.67
C THR A 33 1.35 10.94 2.19
N ALA A 34 0.81 11.54 1.12
CA ALA A 34 1.26 12.85 0.65
C ALA A 34 1.04 13.94 1.72
N LYS A 35 -0.05 13.85 2.48
CA LYS A 35 -0.36 14.78 3.57
C LYS A 35 0.70 14.72 4.69
N GLU A 36 1.11 13.52 5.10
CA GLU A 36 2.18 13.34 6.08
C GLU A 36 3.52 13.91 5.59
N ARG A 37 3.84 13.70 4.31
CA ARG A 37 5.03 14.29 3.68
C ARG A 37 4.99 15.81 3.74
N ASP A 38 3.87 16.42 3.36
CA ASP A 38 3.73 17.87 3.31
C ASP A 38 3.87 18.50 4.70
N HIS A 39 3.32 17.84 5.73
CA HIS A 39 3.54 18.24 7.12
C HIS A 39 5.01 18.09 7.55
N ALA A 40 5.69 17.01 7.13
CA ALA A 40 7.10 16.83 7.45
C ALA A 40 8.00 17.85 6.77
N LEU A 41 7.63 18.30 5.57
CA LEU A 41 8.31 19.38 4.85
C LEU A 41 8.23 20.73 5.57
N THR A 42 7.14 21.02 6.29
CA THR A 42 7.01 22.28 7.04
C THR A 42 7.76 22.27 8.37
N GLU A 43 7.97 21.10 8.97
CA GLU A 43 8.64 20.97 10.27
C GLU A 43 10.15 20.79 10.19
N ILE A 44 10.65 20.17 9.12
CA ILE A 44 12.07 19.86 8.98
C ILE A 44 12.74 20.98 8.19
N SER A 45 13.72 21.66 8.79
CA SER A 45 14.50 22.69 8.11
C SER A 45 15.40 22.08 7.03
N SER A 46 15.38 22.68 5.83
CA SER A 46 16.15 22.25 4.65
C SER A 46 16.07 20.74 4.38
N PRO A 47 14.86 20.19 4.16
CA PRO A 47 14.67 18.76 4.02
C PRO A 47 14.99 18.28 2.59
N GLU A 48 15.50 17.06 2.50
CA GLU A 48 15.53 16.24 1.30
C GLU A 48 14.35 15.27 1.32
N VAL A 49 13.67 15.12 0.18
CA VAL A 49 12.54 14.19 0.01
C VAL A 49 12.89 13.10 -0.98
N THR A 50 12.76 11.85 -0.55
CA THR A 50 12.77 10.67 -1.41
C THR A 50 11.34 10.14 -1.55
N ARG A 51 10.89 9.81 -2.76
CA ARG A 51 9.63 9.08 -2.99
C ARG A 51 9.98 7.66 -3.43
N PHE A 52 9.57 6.66 -2.66
CA PHE A 52 9.75 5.27 -3.03
C PHE A 52 8.72 4.89 -4.11
N LYS A 53 9.17 4.39 -5.24
CA LYS A 53 8.33 3.85 -6.33
C LYS A 53 8.19 2.33 -6.20
N GLY A 54 9.16 1.68 -5.58
CA GLY A 54 9.09 0.26 -5.25
C GLY A 54 9.95 -0.08 -4.04
N LEU A 55 9.80 -1.31 -3.55
CA LEU A 55 10.51 -1.80 -2.36
C LEU A 55 12.03 -1.90 -2.58
N GLY A 56 12.49 -2.08 -3.82
CA GLY A 56 13.91 -2.15 -4.16
C GLY A 56 14.69 -0.85 -3.93
N GLU A 57 14.01 0.26 -3.71
CA GLU A 57 14.63 1.55 -3.36
C GLU A 57 14.90 1.69 -1.85
N ILE A 58 14.43 0.74 -1.05
CA ILE A 58 14.60 0.71 0.40
C ILE A 58 15.69 -0.31 0.73
N SER A 59 16.72 0.12 1.46
CA SER A 59 17.77 -0.82 1.86
C SER A 59 17.24 -1.87 2.86
N PRO A 60 17.79 -3.10 2.91
CA PRO A 60 17.31 -4.13 3.83
C PRO A 60 17.31 -3.70 5.31
N LYS A 61 18.34 -2.95 5.71
CA LYS A 61 18.46 -2.40 7.08
C LYS A 61 17.34 -1.42 7.40
N GLU A 62 17.00 -0.55 6.45
CA GLU A 62 15.92 0.44 6.57
C GLU A 62 14.55 -0.25 6.55
N PHE A 63 14.35 -1.19 5.64
CA PHE A 63 13.11 -1.97 5.55
C PHE A 63 12.81 -2.74 6.83
N GLY A 64 13.84 -3.34 7.44
CA GLY A 64 13.70 -4.06 8.71
C GLY A 64 13.16 -3.18 9.86
N GLN A 65 13.34 -1.85 9.80
CA GLN A 65 12.80 -0.94 10.82
C GLN A 65 11.28 -0.83 10.78
N PHE A 66 10.65 -1.20 9.65
CA PHE A 66 9.19 -1.16 9.51
C PHE A 66 8.52 -2.43 10.04
N ILE A 67 9.31 -3.42 10.47
CA ILE A 67 8.84 -4.70 10.99
C ILE A 67 9.26 -4.78 12.47
N GLY A 68 8.31 -4.54 13.36
CA GLY A 68 8.49 -4.54 14.80
C GLY A 68 7.15 -4.36 15.51
N ASP A 69 7.15 -3.82 16.72
CA ASP A 69 5.94 -3.66 17.52
C ASP A 69 4.92 -2.70 16.89
N ASP A 70 5.41 -1.68 16.17
CA ASP A 70 4.58 -0.69 15.47
C ASP A 70 4.34 -1.03 13.98
N ILE A 71 4.45 -2.30 13.61
CA ILE A 71 4.24 -2.75 12.23
C ILE A 71 2.85 -2.36 11.71
N ARG A 72 2.80 -1.74 10.53
CA ARG A 72 1.54 -1.33 9.91
C ARG A 72 0.99 -2.44 9.02
N LEU A 73 0.15 -3.29 9.60
CA LEU A 73 -0.53 -4.38 8.90
C LEU A 73 -2.00 -4.03 8.64
N VAL A 74 -2.40 -4.11 7.38
CA VAL A 74 -3.81 -4.03 6.98
C VAL A 74 -4.35 -5.45 6.86
N ALA A 75 -5.27 -5.82 7.74
CA ALA A 75 -5.94 -7.11 7.68
C ALA A 75 -6.81 -7.20 6.42
N VAL A 76 -6.62 -8.25 5.63
CA VAL A 76 -7.46 -8.52 4.46
C VAL A 76 -8.74 -9.18 4.94
N ASN A 77 -9.86 -8.46 4.89
CA ASN A 77 -11.18 -9.00 5.21
C ASN A 77 -12.07 -9.09 3.97
N VAL A 78 -13.03 -10.01 4.02
CA VAL A 78 -14.12 -10.06 3.06
C VAL A 78 -15.42 -9.76 3.77
N LYS A 79 -16.07 -8.66 3.40
CA LYS A 79 -17.38 -8.27 3.97
C LYS A 79 -18.53 -9.16 3.50
N SER A 80 -18.45 -9.73 2.29
CA SER A 80 -19.47 -10.63 1.74
C SER A 80 -18.85 -11.58 0.72
N ILE A 81 -19.03 -12.88 0.93
CA ILE A 81 -18.54 -13.92 0.02
C ILE A 81 -19.32 -13.89 -1.32
N LYS A 82 -20.60 -13.51 -1.28
CA LYS A 82 -21.52 -13.59 -2.43
C LYS A 82 -21.12 -12.73 -3.64
N GLY A 83 -20.21 -11.77 -3.50
CA GLY A 83 -19.74 -10.92 -4.61
C GLY A 83 -18.26 -11.08 -4.97
N ILE A 84 -17.50 -11.90 -4.24
CA ILE A 84 -16.05 -12.03 -4.49
C ILE A 84 -15.80 -12.59 -5.88
N GLN A 85 -16.51 -13.65 -6.25
CA GLN A 85 -16.22 -14.36 -7.49
C GLN A 85 -16.50 -13.51 -8.72
N GLU A 86 -17.61 -12.78 -8.73
CA GLU A 86 -17.95 -11.82 -9.79
C GLU A 86 -16.93 -10.67 -9.85
N THR A 87 -16.52 -10.14 -8.68
CA THR A 87 -15.52 -9.07 -8.61
C THR A 87 -14.16 -9.54 -9.14
N LEU A 88 -13.72 -10.73 -8.73
CA LEU A 88 -12.46 -11.32 -9.20
C LEU A 88 -12.50 -11.65 -10.69
N GLU A 89 -13.61 -12.22 -11.18
CA GLU A 89 -13.77 -12.48 -12.62
C GLU A 89 -13.76 -11.17 -13.41
N PHE A 90 -14.40 -10.12 -12.91
CA PHE A 90 -14.38 -8.82 -13.58
C PHE A 90 -12.96 -8.24 -13.67
N TYR A 91 -12.22 -8.18 -12.56
CA TYR A 91 -10.89 -7.54 -12.51
C TYR A 91 -9.75 -8.42 -13.03
N MET A 92 -9.86 -9.75 -12.93
CA MET A 92 -8.78 -10.70 -13.26
C MET A 92 -9.16 -11.72 -14.35
N GLY A 93 -10.41 -11.73 -14.81
CA GLY A 93 -10.90 -12.63 -15.86
C GLY A 93 -10.58 -12.15 -17.27
N LYS A 94 -11.15 -12.85 -18.26
CA LYS A 94 -10.83 -12.71 -19.69
C LYS A 94 -11.59 -11.57 -20.41
N ASN A 95 -12.53 -10.92 -19.73
CA ASN A 95 -13.41 -9.83 -20.19
C ASN A 95 -12.67 -8.48 -20.40
N THR A 96 -11.61 -8.49 -21.20
CA THR A 96 -10.73 -7.32 -21.41
C THR A 96 -11.46 -6.09 -21.98
N PRO A 97 -12.35 -6.22 -23.00
CA PRO A 97 -13.09 -5.08 -23.55
C PRO A 97 -14.00 -4.40 -22.50
N GLU A 98 -14.81 -5.18 -21.80
CA GLU A 98 -15.79 -4.68 -20.82
C GLU A 98 -15.09 -4.04 -19.62
N ARG A 99 -13.99 -4.67 -19.15
CA ARG A 99 -13.16 -4.10 -18.08
C ARG A 99 -12.56 -2.75 -18.49
N ARG A 100 -12.10 -2.62 -19.75
CA ARG A 100 -11.52 -1.37 -20.25
C ARG A 100 -12.55 -0.24 -20.27
N GLU A 101 -13.73 -0.50 -20.81
CA GLU A 101 -14.81 0.49 -20.91
C GLU A 101 -15.21 1.00 -19.52
N PHE A 102 -15.43 0.09 -18.58
CA PHE A 102 -15.72 0.45 -17.18
C PHE A 102 -14.64 1.33 -16.54
N ILE A 103 -13.35 0.99 -16.72
CA ILE A 103 -12.24 1.79 -16.17
C ILE A 103 -12.25 3.20 -16.75
N MET A 104 -12.49 3.33 -18.06
CA MET A 104 -12.54 4.64 -18.73
C MET A 104 -13.70 5.51 -18.25
N GLU A 105 -14.85 4.91 -17.94
CA GLU A 105 -16.03 5.67 -17.51
C GLU A 105 -16.00 6.08 -16.03
N ASN A 106 -15.33 5.30 -15.17
CA ASN A 106 -15.49 5.43 -13.71
C ASN A 106 -14.21 5.76 -12.93
N LEU A 107 -13.01 5.50 -13.48
CA LEU A 107 -11.75 5.52 -12.71
C LEU A 107 -10.65 6.42 -13.31
N ILE A 108 -10.90 7.03 -14.47
CA ILE A 108 -10.06 8.06 -15.11
C ILE A 108 -10.72 9.41 -14.91
#